data_AF-W6UIL6-F1
#
_entry.id   AF-W6UIL6-F1
#
_cell.length_a   1.000
_cell.length_b   1.000
_cell.length_c   1.000
_cell.angle_alpha   90.00
_cell.angle_beta   90.00
_cell.angle_gamma   90.00
#
_symmetry.space_group_name_H-M   'P 1'
#
loop_
_entity.id
_entity.type
_entity.pdbx_description
1 polymer ?
#
loop_
_entity_poly.entity_id
_entity_poly.type
_entity_poly.pdbx_seq_one_letter_code
_entity_poly.pdbx_strand_id
1 'polypeptide(L)'
;MSMNKSPKGLISVENASIYGLNYASRGCPIALKVLSTPTADLISGTLCIDLKDFFKIDAIFKISTFFYDSDPNPATLQLFDFIVRLNVTLTLPKIYQEESGALLKLDGTPTVEMSSLKFIPPPNADTHDTFNFITDLVGTLSAGPIGGYIEMRMAEAVQKALGQINKSMQKSVAKFVNPSGS
;
A
#
# COMPACT_ATOMS: atom_id res chain seq x y z
N MET A 1 -20.47 25.60 -23.86
CA MET A 1 -19.56 25.56 -22.69
C MET A 1 -19.79 24.26 -21.96
N SER A 2 -18.94 23.26 -22.21
CA SER A 2 -18.97 21.98 -21.50
C SER A 2 -18.21 22.15 -20.19
N MET A 3 -18.89 21.97 -19.07
CA MET A 3 -18.29 22.00 -17.73
C MET A 3 -17.12 21.02 -17.63
N ASN A 4 -16.02 21.47 -17.02
CA ASN A 4 -14.85 20.68 -16.65
C ASN A 4 -15.29 19.38 -15.96
N LYS A 5 -15.24 18.26 -16.69
CA LYS A 5 -15.16 16.96 -16.03
C LYS A 5 -13.83 16.96 -15.28
N SER A 6 -13.90 16.84 -13.96
CA SER A 6 -12.71 16.61 -13.13
C SER A 6 -11.87 15.50 -13.76
N PRO A 7 -10.56 15.70 -14.01
CA PRO A 7 -9.75 14.72 -14.70
C PRO A 7 -9.79 13.41 -13.92
N LYS A 8 -10.15 12.32 -14.61
CA LYS A 8 -10.07 10.96 -14.07
C LYS A 8 -8.59 10.65 -13.77
N GLY A 9 -8.19 10.87 -12.52
CA GLY A 9 -6.86 10.55 -12.02
C GLY A 9 -5.76 11.48 -12.56
N LEU A 10 -4.94 12.05 -11.66
CA LEU A 10 -3.75 12.81 -12.03
C LEU A 10 -2.77 11.96 -12.87
N ILE A 11 -2.78 10.64 -12.67
CA ILE A 11 -1.89 9.70 -13.34
C ILE A 11 -2.75 8.51 -13.80
N SER A 12 -2.64 8.20 -15.10
CA SER A 12 -3.12 6.97 -15.69
C SER A 12 -1.92 6.07 -15.98
N VAL A 13 -2.08 4.77 -15.70
CA VAL A 13 -1.00 3.78 -15.78
C VAL A 13 -1.50 2.58 -16.58
N GLU A 14 -0.78 2.20 -17.62
CA GLU A 14 -1.06 1.04 -18.47
C GLU A 14 0.15 0.10 -18.53
N ASN A 15 -0.10 -1.21 -18.66
CA ASN A 15 0.94 -2.24 -18.79
C ASN A 15 2.02 -2.23 -17.69
N ALA A 16 1.61 -2.00 -16.44
CA ALA A 16 2.52 -1.91 -15.32
C ALA A 16 3.19 -3.26 -14.98
N SER A 17 4.51 -3.23 -14.87
CA SER A 17 5.34 -4.32 -14.35
C SER A 17 6.07 -3.82 -13.10
N ILE A 18 5.90 -4.53 -11.98
CA ILE A 18 6.46 -4.14 -10.68
C ILE A 18 7.68 -5.01 -10.38
N TYR A 19 8.79 -4.38 -10.01
CA TYR A 19 10.06 -5.02 -9.69
C TYR A 19 10.54 -4.65 -8.28
N GLY A 20 11.36 -5.53 -7.72
CA GLY A 20 12.08 -5.27 -6.48
C GLY A 20 11.37 -5.62 -5.18
N LEU A 21 10.14 -6.14 -5.24
CA LEU A 21 9.44 -6.69 -4.07
C LEU A 21 10.21 -7.85 -3.42
N ASN A 22 11.02 -8.58 -4.18
CA ASN A 22 11.90 -9.63 -3.67
C ASN A 22 13.05 -9.10 -2.79
N TYR A 23 13.34 -7.80 -2.84
CA TYR A 23 14.32 -7.14 -1.97
C TYR A 23 13.66 -6.44 -0.77
N ALA A 24 12.35 -6.60 -0.59
CA ALA A 24 11.66 -6.15 0.61
C ALA A 24 12.33 -6.75 1.84
N SER A 25 12.80 -5.88 2.73
CA SER A 25 13.51 -6.28 3.92
C SER A 25 12.76 -5.86 5.17
N ARG A 26 13.05 -6.51 6.29
CA ARG A 26 12.48 -6.12 7.57
C ARG A 26 13.21 -4.87 8.09
N GLY A 27 12.51 -3.74 8.14
CA GLY A 27 13.06 -2.44 8.53
C GLY A 27 13.20 -2.21 10.03
N CYS A 28 12.56 -3.03 10.88
CA CYS A 28 12.64 -2.90 12.34
C CYS A 28 12.61 -4.26 13.06
N PRO A 29 13.16 -4.36 14.29
CA PRO A 29 12.96 -5.54 15.13
C PRO A 29 11.47 -5.72 15.45
N ILE A 30 10.98 -6.96 15.41
CA ILE A 30 9.63 -7.28 15.86
C ILE A 30 9.69 -7.50 17.37
N ALA A 31 9.32 -6.48 18.14
CA ALA A 31 9.09 -6.62 19.57
C ALA A 31 7.63 -7.03 19.79
N LEU A 32 7.41 -8.29 20.16
CA LEU A 32 6.09 -8.78 20.53
C LEU A 32 5.78 -8.39 21.98
N LYS A 33 4.61 -7.80 22.20
CA LYS A 33 4.05 -7.55 23.51
C LYS A 33 2.85 -8.45 23.70
N VAL A 34 2.93 -9.30 24.73
CA VAL A 34 1.83 -10.17 25.12
C VAL A 34 1.17 -9.56 26.36
N LEU A 35 -0.14 -9.35 26.29
CA LEU A 35 -0.96 -8.92 27.41
C LEU A 35 -2.09 -9.94 27.58
N SER A 36 -2.17 -10.53 28.76
CA SER A 36 -3.24 -11.45 29.12
C SER A 36 -4.24 -10.72 30.02
N THR A 37 -5.51 -10.73 29.63
CA THR A 37 -6.62 -10.24 30.45
C THR A 37 -7.53 -11.40 30.86
N PRO A 38 -8.48 -11.19 31.78
CA PRO A 38 -9.47 -12.22 32.10
C PRO A 38 -10.31 -12.65 30.89
N THR A 39 -10.49 -11.78 29.88
CA THR A 39 -11.40 -12.02 28.76
C THR A 39 -10.70 -12.35 27.44
N ALA A 40 -9.42 -12.01 27.27
CA ALA A 40 -8.66 -12.27 26.05
C ALA A 40 -7.14 -12.28 26.27
N ASP A 41 -6.43 -12.94 25.36
CA ASP A 41 -4.99 -12.74 25.18
C ASP A 41 -4.74 -11.84 23.96
N LEU A 42 -3.87 -10.86 24.14
CA LEU A 42 -3.50 -9.86 23.14
C LEU A 42 -2.03 -10.02 22.80
N ILE A 43 -1.73 -10.23 21.52
CA ILE A 43 -0.36 -10.29 21.01
C ILE A 43 -0.23 -9.13 20.03
N SER A 44 0.56 -8.12 20.42
CA SER A 44 0.78 -6.92 19.61
C SER A 44 2.23 -6.80 19.17
N GLY A 45 2.44 -6.18 18.02
CA GLY A 45 3.78 -5.92 17.50
C GLY A 45 3.74 -4.99 16.29
N THR A 46 4.92 -4.49 15.91
CA THR A 46 5.09 -3.67 14.72
C THR A 46 5.88 -4.44 13.67
N LEU A 47 5.30 -4.56 12.49
CA LEU A 47 5.96 -5.07 11.29
C LEU A 47 6.42 -3.87 10.47
N CYS A 48 7.72 -3.73 10.21
CA CYS A 48 8.23 -2.73 9.29
C CYS A 48 8.81 -3.44 8.06
N ILE A 49 8.32 -3.04 6.89
CA ILE A 49 8.84 -3.47 5.59
C ILE A 49 9.53 -2.24 4.99
N ASP A 50 10.78 -2.42 4.61
CA ASP A 50 11.60 -1.40 3.98
C ASP A 50 11.99 -1.89 2.58
N LEU A 51 11.69 -1.07 1.58
CA LEU A 51 11.89 -1.32 0.17
C LEU A 51 12.97 -0.37 -0.36
N LYS A 52 14.19 -0.47 0.20
CA LYS A 52 15.35 0.34 -0.20
C LYS A 52 15.72 0.11 -1.68
N ASP A 53 16.04 1.20 -2.37
CA ASP A 53 16.78 1.29 -3.65
C ASP A 53 16.25 0.53 -4.89
N PHE A 54 15.27 -0.36 -4.74
CA PHE A 54 14.92 -1.34 -5.78
C PHE A 54 13.44 -1.44 -6.14
N PHE A 55 12.52 -0.74 -5.46
CA PHE A 55 11.12 -0.76 -5.84
C PHE A 55 10.87 0.11 -7.08
N LYS A 56 10.59 -0.53 -8.21
CA LYS A 56 10.43 0.12 -9.52
C LYS A 56 9.17 -0.36 -10.20
N ILE A 57 8.49 0.54 -10.91
CA ILE A 57 7.31 0.22 -11.73
C ILE A 57 7.60 0.70 -13.14
N ASP A 58 7.77 -0.23 -14.07
CA ASP A 58 7.84 0.08 -15.49
C ASP A 58 6.43 0.05 -16.06
N ALA A 59 5.99 1.15 -16.66
CA ALA A 59 4.66 1.25 -17.23
C ALA A 59 4.59 2.31 -18.33
N ILE A 60 3.45 2.36 -19.03
CA ILE A 60 3.08 3.51 -19.86
C ILE A 60 2.30 4.47 -18.97
N PHE A 61 2.83 5.67 -18.77
CA PHE A 61 2.24 6.70 -17.93
C PHE A 61 1.65 7.82 -18.78
N LYS A 62 0.42 8.20 -18.45
CA LYS A 62 -0.19 9.45 -18.91
C LYS A 62 -0.48 10.30 -17.68
N ILE A 63 0.07 11.52 -17.64
CA ILE A 63 -0.13 12.44 -16.53
C ILE A 63 -1.08 13.55 -16.98
N SER A 64 -2.16 13.72 -16.23
CA SER A 64 -3.23 14.69 -16.50
C SER A 64 -3.19 15.79 -15.45
N THR A 65 -3.13 17.03 -15.92
CA THR A 65 -3.26 18.25 -15.10
C THR A 65 -4.57 18.97 -15.42
N PHE A 66 -4.88 20.05 -14.70
CA PHE A 66 -6.06 20.87 -14.98
C PHE A 66 -6.06 21.52 -16.38
N PHE A 67 -4.87 21.74 -16.96
CA PHE A 67 -4.71 22.51 -18.20
C PHE A 67 -4.15 21.70 -19.35
N TYR A 68 -3.59 20.53 -19.07
CA TYR A 68 -2.84 19.75 -20.05
C TYR A 68 -2.81 18.26 -19.70
N ASP A 69 -2.98 17.43 -20.72
CA ASP A 69 -2.76 15.99 -20.67
C ASP A 69 -1.44 15.68 -21.38
N SER A 70 -0.54 14.95 -20.72
CA SER A 70 0.63 14.40 -21.42
C SER A 70 0.20 13.33 -22.42
N ASP A 71 1.03 13.12 -23.44
CA ASP A 71 0.94 11.89 -24.21
C ASP A 71 1.33 10.68 -23.33
N PRO A 72 0.78 9.48 -23.59
CA PRO A 72 1.21 8.26 -22.94
C PRO A 72 2.68 7.98 -23.27
N ASN A 73 3.52 7.87 -22.25
CA ASN A 73 4.95 7.65 -22.42
C ASN A 73 5.42 6.47 -21.55
N PRO A 74 6.23 5.56 -22.11
CA PRO A 74 6.88 4.54 -21.31
C PRO A 74 7.86 5.21 -20.34
N ALA A 75 7.77 4.87 -19.06
CA ALA A 75 8.71 5.33 -18.04
C ALA A 75 8.84 4.31 -16.91
N THR A 76 9.91 4.46 -16.14
CA THR A 76 10.13 3.74 -14.88
C THR A 76 9.83 4.69 -13.73
N LEU A 77 8.82 4.39 -12.93
CA LEU A 77 8.59 5.05 -11.64
C LEU A 77 9.44 4.38 -10.56
N GLN A 78 10.25 5.17 -9.85
CA GLN A 78 10.99 4.73 -8.67
C GLN A 78 10.43 5.42 -7.43
N LEU A 79 10.18 4.63 -6.38
CA LEU A 79 9.81 5.14 -5.06
C LEU A 79 11.06 5.13 -4.17
N PHE A 80 11.41 6.27 -3.59
CA PHE A 80 12.57 6.38 -2.69
C PHE A 80 12.15 6.29 -1.22
N ASP A 81 12.97 5.57 -0.44
CA ASP A 81 12.79 5.32 1.00
C ASP A 81 11.37 4.90 1.35
N PHE A 82 10.83 3.95 0.59
CA PHE A 82 9.47 3.48 0.78
C PHE A 82 9.40 2.54 1.99
N ILE A 83 8.75 3.01 3.05
CA ILE A 83 8.63 2.29 4.33
C ILE A 83 7.16 2.03 4.62
N VAL A 84 6.82 0.77 4.87
CA VAL A 84 5.50 0.37 5.37
C VAL A 84 5.66 -0.10 6.80
N ARG A 85 5.04 0.60 7.74
CA ARG A 85 4.90 0.15 9.12
C ARG A 85 3.49 -0.33 9.32
N LEU A 86 3.36 -1.47 9.99
CA LEU A 86 2.08 -2.07 10.27
C LEU A 86 2.07 -2.48 11.74
N ASN A 87 1.31 -1.74 12.54
CA ASN A 87 1.03 -2.12 13.92
C ASN A 87 -0.07 -3.15 13.90
N VAL A 88 0.21 -4.36 14.38
CA VAL A 88 -0.72 -5.48 14.39
C VAL A 88 -1.05 -5.84 15.83
N THR A 89 -2.31 -6.12 16.09
CA THR A 89 -2.77 -6.74 17.34
C THR A 89 -3.63 -7.94 17.01
N LEU A 90 -3.14 -9.11 17.42
CA LEU A 90 -3.88 -10.35 17.43
C LEU A 90 -4.60 -10.49 18.77
N THR A 91 -5.92 -10.60 18.72
CA THR A 91 -6.78 -10.86 19.89
C THR A 91 -7.28 -12.29 19.85
N LEU A 92 -7.07 -13.01 20.95
CA LEU A 92 -7.54 -14.36 21.20
C LEU A 92 -8.55 -14.31 22.36
N PRO A 93 -9.87 -14.29 22.07
CA PRO A 93 -10.88 -14.29 23.12
C PRO A 93 -10.82 -15.60 23.94
N LYS A 94 -10.82 -15.50 25.27
CA LYS A 94 -10.90 -16.65 26.17
C LYS A 94 -12.33 -17.13 26.39
N ILE A 95 -13.28 -16.24 26.12
CA ILE A 95 -14.72 -16.49 26.18
C ILE A 95 -15.26 -16.22 24.78
N TYR A 96 -16.06 -17.14 24.26
CA TYR A 96 -16.74 -16.94 22.98
C TYR A 96 -17.68 -15.73 23.08
N GLN A 97 -17.41 -14.69 22.30
CA GLN A 97 -18.25 -13.49 22.24
C GLN A 97 -19.18 -13.61 21.03
N GLU A 98 -20.43 -14.02 21.27
CA GLU A 98 -21.47 -14.19 20.24
C GLU A 98 -21.64 -12.95 19.35
N GLU A 99 -21.55 -11.74 19.91
CA GLU A 99 -21.70 -10.48 19.16
C GLU A 99 -20.56 -10.21 18.17
N SER A 100 -19.36 -10.75 18.43
CA SER A 100 -18.20 -10.56 17.56
C SER A 100 -18.13 -11.59 16.44
N GLY A 101 -18.80 -12.75 16.60
CA GLY A 101 -18.77 -13.88 15.67
C GLY A 101 -17.38 -14.43 15.33
N ALA A 102 -16.33 -14.01 16.06
CA ALA A 102 -14.94 -14.22 15.68
C ALA A 102 -14.17 -14.93 16.80
N LEU A 103 -13.57 -16.07 16.48
CA LEU A 103 -12.78 -16.90 17.41
C LEU A 103 -11.38 -16.35 17.65
N LEU A 104 -11.02 -15.32 16.89
CA LEU A 104 -9.73 -14.68 16.83
C LEU A 104 -9.94 -13.31 16.14
N LYS A 105 -9.13 -12.29 16.35
CA LYS A 105 -9.25 -11.04 15.59
C LYS A 105 -7.88 -10.46 15.29
N LEU A 106 -7.61 -10.15 14.04
CA LEU A 106 -6.40 -9.44 13.63
C LEU A 106 -6.76 -8.00 13.29
N ASP A 107 -6.40 -7.08 14.18
CA ASP A 107 -6.48 -5.64 13.92
C ASP A 107 -5.12 -5.13 13.48
N GLY A 108 -5.11 -4.17 12.55
CA GLY A 108 -3.87 -3.50 12.23
C GLY A 108 -4.04 -2.14 11.59
N THR A 109 -3.14 -1.23 11.96
CA THR A 109 -3.09 0.14 11.43
C THR A 109 -1.80 0.30 10.64
N PRO A 110 -1.88 0.42 9.31
CA PRO A 110 -0.72 0.70 8.50
C PRO A 110 -0.38 2.19 8.49
N THR A 111 0.90 2.48 8.45
CA THR A 111 1.50 3.77 8.15
C THR A 111 2.44 3.54 6.99
N VAL A 112 2.27 4.30 5.91
CA VAL A 112 3.12 4.24 4.72
C VAL A 112 3.81 5.58 4.62
N GLU A 113 5.13 5.56 4.47
CA GLU A 113 5.98 6.74 4.35
C GLU A 113 6.82 6.61 3.08
N MET A 114 6.96 7.70 2.34
CA MET A 114 7.76 7.78 1.13
C MET A 114 8.46 9.14 1.05
N SER A 115 9.75 9.14 0.73
CA SER A 115 10.51 10.39 0.60
C SER A 115 10.18 11.14 -0.69
N SER A 116 10.14 10.45 -1.83
CA SER A 116 9.88 11.06 -3.13
C SER A 116 9.59 10.02 -4.22
N LEU A 117 8.99 10.51 -5.30
CA LEU A 117 8.82 9.79 -6.57
C LEU A 117 9.78 10.34 -7.61
N LYS A 118 10.30 9.45 -8.45
CA LYS A 118 11.03 9.84 -9.65
C LYS A 118 10.56 9.03 -10.84
N PHE A 119 10.27 9.72 -11.94
CA PHE A 119 10.11 9.07 -13.23
C PHE A 119 11.43 9.10 -13.97
N ILE A 120 11.82 7.95 -14.52
CA ILE A 120 13.02 7.80 -15.33
C ILE A 120 12.56 7.37 -16.72
N PRO A 121 12.80 8.19 -17.75
CA PRO A 121 12.47 7.81 -19.11
C PRO A 121 13.42 6.70 -19.62
N PRO A 122 12.98 5.84 -20.55
CA PRO A 122 13.84 4.89 -21.23
C PRO A 122 14.97 5.60 -21.97
N PRO A 123 16.16 4.97 -22.09
CA PRO A 123 17.33 5.59 -22.71
C PRO A 123 17.13 6.01 -24.19
N ASN A 124 16.08 5.50 -24.86
CA ASN A 124 15.75 5.82 -26.25
C ASN A 124 14.34 6.43 -26.40
N ALA A 125 13.71 6.87 -25.31
CA ALA A 125 12.38 7.46 -25.41
C ALA A 125 12.47 8.87 -25.97
N ASP A 126 11.69 9.12 -27.02
CA ASP A 126 11.46 10.46 -27.58
C ASP A 126 10.55 11.23 -26.61
N THR A 127 11.11 11.58 -25.45
CA THR A 127 10.35 12.27 -24.41
C THR A 127 10.24 13.74 -24.79
N HIS A 128 9.05 14.13 -25.23
CA HIS A 128 8.71 15.53 -25.42
C HIS A 128 8.93 16.32 -24.11
N ASP A 129 9.41 17.57 -24.22
CA ASP A 129 9.73 18.47 -23.09
C ASP A 129 8.62 18.52 -22.03
N THR A 130 7.35 18.41 -22.46
CA THR A 130 6.19 18.46 -21.58
C THR A 130 6.08 17.26 -20.63
N PHE A 131 6.49 16.06 -21.06
CA PHE A 131 6.49 14.89 -20.15
C PHE A 131 7.57 15.04 -19.08
N ASN A 132 8.76 15.50 -19.46
CA ASN A 132 9.87 15.75 -18.52
C ASN A 132 9.48 16.84 -17.51
N PHE A 133 8.92 17.96 -17.97
CA PHE A 133 8.44 19.02 -17.07
C PHE A 133 7.36 18.53 -16.09
N ILE A 134 6.38 17.77 -16.57
CA ILE A 134 5.28 17.29 -15.73
C ILE A 134 5.76 16.23 -14.73
N THR A 135 6.67 15.34 -15.14
CA THR A 135 7.22 14.34 -14.23
C THR A 135 8.10 14.95 -13.15
N ASP A 136 8.90 15.98 -13.46
CA ASP A 136 9.65 16.75 -12.47
C ASP A 136 8.72 17.49 -11.49
N LEU A 137 7.61 18.04 -12.00
CA LEU A 137 6.59 18.67 -11.18
C LEU A 137 5.91 17.65 -10.25
N VAL A 138 5.53 16.47 -10.75
CA VAL A 138 4.94 15.40 -9.94
C VAL A 138 5.94 14.88 -8.92
N GLY A 139 7.21 14.70 -9.29
CA GLY A 139 8.28 14.33 -8.37
C GLY A 139 8.43 15.35 -7.24
N THR A 140 8.44 16.64 -7.57
CA THR A 140 8.52 17.73 -6.56
C THR A 140 7.28 17.75 -5.66
N LEU A 141 6.09 17.64 -6.24
CA LEU A 141 4.82 17.64 -5.49
C LEU A 141 4.59 16.36 -4.68
N SER A 142 5.33 15.28 -4.99
CA SER A 142 5.29 14.03 -4.24
C SER A 142 5.90 14.16 -2.85
N ALA A 143 6.73 15.16 -2.59
CA ALA A 143 7.15 15.51 -1.23
C ALA A 143 6.05 16.26 -0.44
N GLY A 144 4.90 16.53 -1.06
CA GLY A 144 3.78 17.26 -0.50
C GLY A 144 2.45 16.49 -0.60
N PRO A 145 1.31 17.16 -0.85
CA PRO A 145 -0.03 16.55 -0.79
C PRO A 145 -0.24 15.34 -1.72
N ILE A 146 0.48 15.28 -2.84
CA ILE A 146 0.39 14.15 -3.79
C ILE A 146 1.03 12.90 -3.19
N GLY A 147 2.18 13.05 -2.49
CA GLY A 147 2.80 11.96 -1.75
C GLY A 147 1.87 11.42 -0.68
N GLY A 148 1.32 12.31 0.15
CA GLY A 148 0.36 11.93 1.19
C GLY A 148 -0.88 11.21 0.64
N TYR A 149 -1.38 11.61 -0.53
CA TYR A 149 -2.47 10.88 -1.20
C TYR A 149 -2.06 9.46 -1.61
N ILE A 150 -0.86 9.29 -2.15
CA ILE A 150 -0.34 7.98 -2.57
C ILE A 150 -0.11 7.07 -1.35
N GLU A 151 0.51 7.61 -0.30
CA GLU A 151 0.70 6.93 0.99
C GLU A 151 -0.65 6.46 1.56
N MET A 152 -1.66 7.33 1.57
CA MET A 152 -3.02 7.00 2.02
C MET A 152 -3.63 5.86 1.20
N ARG A 153 -3.54 5.92 -0.13
CA ARG A 153 -4.10 4.87 -1.01
C ARG A 153 -3.40 3.52 -0.82
N MET A 154 -2.10 3.54 -0.55
CA MET A 154 -1.35 2.33 -0.22
C MET A 154 -1.74 1.80 1.17
N ALA A 155 -1.90 2.67 2.16
CA ALA A 155 -2.38 2.29 3.49
C ALA A 155 -3.79 1.65 3.41
N GLU A 156 -4.70 2.20 2.61
CA GLU A 156 -6.02 1.61 2.33
C GLU A 156 -5.90 0.20 1.71
N ALA A 157 -4.96 0.00 0.78
CA ALA A 157 -4.72 -1.31 0.17
C ALA A 157 -4.20 -2.33 1.20
N VAL A 158 -3.28 -1.92 2.08
CA VAL A 158 -2.80 -2.76 3.19
C VAL A 158 -3.93 -3.10 4.16
N GLN A 159 -4.79 -2.14 4.50
CA GLN A 159 -5.97 -2.40 5.34
C GLN A 159 -6.93 -3.42 4.69
N LYS A 160 -7.17 -3.31 3.38
CA LYS A 160 -7.99 -4.29 2.65
C LYS A 160 -7.37 -5.68 2.67
N ALA A 161 -6.06 -5.79 2.48
CA ALA A 161 -5.34 -7.06 2.57
C ALA A 161 -5.44 -7.67 3.98
N LEU A 162 -5.30 -6.87 5.04
CA LEU A 162 -5.52 -7.31 6.42
C LEU A 162 -6.94 -7.83 6.64
N GLY A 163 -7.94 -7.14 6.10
CA GLY A 163 -9.33 -7.61 6.14
C GLY A 163 -9.52 -8.98 5.47
N GLN A 164 -8.84 -9.24 4.35
CA GLN A 164 -8.86 -10.55 3.69
C GLN A 164 -8.15 -11.63 4.51
N ILE A 165 -6.99 -11.30 5.10
CA ILE A 165 -6.25 -12.20 5.99
C ILE A 165 -7.12 -12.57 7.19
N ASN A 166 -7.74 -11.58 7.85
CA ASN A 166 -8.61 -11.81 8.99
C ASN A 166 -9.79 -12.74 8.62
N LYS A 167 -10.44 -12.51 7.47
CA LYS A 167 -11.50 -13.40 6.95
C LYS A 167 -11.00 -14.82 6.69
N SER A 168 -9.81 -14.97 6.13
CA SER A 168 -9.19 -16.28 5.87
C SER A 168 -8.88 -17.01 7.18
N MET A 169 -8.32 -16.29 8.16
CA MET A 169 -8.03 -16.81 9.49
C MET A 169 -9.31 -17.26 10.20
N GLN A 170 -10.39 -16.47 10.16
CA GLN A 170 -11.69 -16.89 10.70
C GLN A 170 -12.19 -18.19 10.06
N LYS A 171 -12.14 -18.29 8.72
CA LYS A 171 -12.57 -19.51 8.02
C LYS A 171 -11.76 -20.73 8.44
N SER A 172 -10.44 -20.57 8.60
CA SER A 172 -9.56 -21.67 9.01
C SER A 172 -9.85 -22.10 10.44
N VAL A 173 -9.98 -21.16 11.39
CA VAL A 173 -10.27 -21.49 12.79
C VAL A 173 -11.67 -22.09 12.95
N ALA A 174 -12.67 -21.61 12.21
CA ALA A 174 -14.02 -22.17 12.22
C ALA A 174 -14.06 -23.67 11.85
N LYS A 175 -13.19 -24.12 10.93
CA LYS A 175 -13.08 -25.55 10.57
C LYS A 175 -12.59 -26.43 11.72
N PHE A 176 -11.76 -25.89 12.61
CA PHE A 176 -11.25 -26.63 13.77
C PHE A 176 -12.26 -26.67 14.92
N VAL A 177 -13.08 -25.64 15.05
CA VAL A 177 -14.09 -25.56 16.11
C VAL A 177 -15.39 -26.28 15.75
N ASN A 178 -15.74 -26.36 14.46
CA ASN A 178 -16.87 -27.16 13.95
C ASN A 178 -16.39 -28.20 12.92
N PRO A 179 -15.90 -29.39 13.37
CA PRO A 179 -15.35 -30.41 12.48
C PRO A 179 -16.35 -31.09 11.54
N SER A 180 -17.67 -30.85 11.71
CA SER A 180 -18.76 -31.63 11.11
C SER A 180 -19.63 -30.89 10.07
N GLY A 181 -19.09 -29.86 9.42
CA GLY A 181 -19.76 -29.16 8.31
C GLY A 181 -19.10 -29.43 6.95
N SER A 182 -19.35 -30.61 6.38
CA SER A 182 -19.17 -30.89 4.94
C SER A 182 -20.49 -30.67 4.21
#